data_AF-A0A2M7VIT2-F1
#
_entry.id   AF-A0A2M7VIT2-F1
#
_cell.length_a   1.000
_cell.length_b   1.000
_cell.length_c   1.000
_cell.angle_alpha   90.00
_cell.angle_beta   90.00
_cell.angle_gamma   90.00
#
_symmetry.space_group_name_H-M   'P 1'
#
loop_
_entity.id
_entity.type
_entity.pdbx_description
1 polymer ?
#
loop_
_entity_poly.entity_id
_entity_poly.type
_entity_poly.pdbx_seq_one_letter_code
_entity_poly.pdbx_strand_id
1 'polypeptide(L)'
;MEKLIFPYGFELLENRRVFAFPAITITLKKENSPKEFSFLVLVDSGAEFSLFTKGDAELLEIDLQKGEKVNIGGVTGDKFLAFIHFVLIKIGNKEFKIKTAFSSRNDTPRILGRNPLFSNFFIIFDHQKQNTIFIPRGVKSFEKLLYA
;
A
#
# COMPACT_ATOMS: atom_id res chain seq x y z
N MET A 1 -3.18 -12.48 -20.45
CA MET A 1 -3.67 -12.29 -19.07
C MET A 1 -3.12 -10.96 -18.59
N GLU A 2 -3.98 -10.01 -18.25
CA GLU A 2 -3.52 -8.73 -17.70
C GLU A 2 -2.93 -9.01 -16.31
N LYS A 3 -1.64 -8.73 -16.14
CA LYS A 3 -0.94 -8.83 -14.86
C LYS A 3 0.00 -7.64 -14.75
N LEU A 4 0.15 -7.15 -13.53
CA LEU A 4 1.10 -6.10 -13.18
C LEU A 4 2.24 -6.76 -12.41
N ILE A 5 3.48 -6.54 -12.84
CA ILE A 5 4.67 -7.09 -12.20
C ILE A 5 5.48 -5.92 -11.68
N PHE A 6 5.78 -5.94 -10.39
CA PHE A 6 6.58 -4.93 -9.72
C PHE A 6 7.82 -5.60 -9.14
N PRO A 7 9.03 -5.06 -9.36
CA PRO A 7 10.19 -5.52 -8.61
C PRO A 7 10.02 -5.21 -7.13
N TYR A 8 10.66 -6.01 -6.28
CA TYR A 8 10.77 -5.71 -4.86
C TYR A 8 11.44 -4.35 -4.62
N GLY A 9 11.15 -3.77 -3.45
CA GLY A 9 11.88 -2.64 -2.93
C GLY A 9 13.18 -3.12 -2.29
N PHE A 10 14.17 -2.23 -2.23
CA PHE A 10 15.48 -2.52 -1.64
C PHE A 10 15.86 -1.41 -0.66
N GLU A 11 16.33 -1.80 0.52
CA GLU A 11 16.89 -0.91 1.54
C GLU A 11 18.31 -1.35 1.90
N LEU A 12 19.21 -0.39 2.06
CA LEU A 12 20.57 -0.66 2.54
C LEU A 12 20.58 -0.59 4.06
N LEU A 13 20.89 -1.71 4.70
CA LEU A 13 21.05 -1.81 6.15
C LEU A 13 22.44 -1.32 6.57
N GLU A 14 22.59 -0.90 7.83
CA GLU A 14 23.84 -0.38 8.40
C GLU A 14 25.04 -1.33 8.20
N ASN A 15 24.79 -2.63 8.24
CA ASN A 15 25.78 -3.68 8.04
C ASN A 15 26.13 -3.95 6.56
N ARG A 16 25.79 -3.03 5.65
CA ARG A 16 25.97 -3.13 4.19
C ARG A 16 25.22 -4.30 3.53
N ARG A 17 24.25 -4.91 4.23
CA ARG A 17 23.34 -5.87 3.62
C ARG A 17 22.19 -5.14 2.94
N VAL A 18 21.74 -5.70 1.81
CA VAL A 18 20.54 -5.22 1.12
C VAL A 18 19.35 -6.03 1.63
N PHE A 19 18.35 -5.33 2.15
CA PHE A 19 17.06 -5.91 2.49
C PHE A 19 16.10 -5.74 1.33
N ALA A 20 15.59 -6.84 0.78
CA ALA A 20 14.59 -6.83 -0.28
C ALA A 20 13.21 -7.12 0.31
N PHE A 21 12.20 -6.35 -0.09
CA PHE A 21 10.85 -6.48 0.45
C PHE A 21 9.77 -6.42 -0.64
N PRO A 22 8.64 -7.12 -0.45
CA PRO A 22 7.57 -7.17 -1.45
C PRO A 22 6.90 -5.81 -1.59
N ALA A 23 7.35 -5.04 -2.58
CA ALA A 23 6.88 -3.69 -2.81
C ALA A 23 6.10 -3.57 -4.11
N ILE A 24 5.32 -2.51 -4.21
CA ILE A 24 4.79 -1.99 -5.47
C ILE A 24 4.92 -0.46 -5.50
N THR A 25 4.92 0.11 -6.70
CA THR A 25 4.69 1.54 -6.88
C THR A 25 3.21 1.78 -7.08
N ILE A 26 2.62 2.65 -6.25
CA ILE A 26 1.24 3.12 -6.40
C ILE A 26 1.22 4.63 -6.60
N THR A 27 0.11 5.13 -7.12
CA THR A 27 -0.17 6.57 -7.08
C THR A 27 -1.30 6.84 -6.10
N LEU A 28 -1.13 7.84 -5.22
CA LEU A 28 -2.20 8.37 -4.38
C LEU A 28 -2.58 9.78 -4.81
N LYS A 29 -3.86 10.08 -4.62
CA LYS A 29 -4.46 11.38 -4.89
C LYS A 29 -5.52 11.70 -3.84
N LYS A 30 -5.51 12.94 -3.36
CA LYS A 30 -6.59 13.49 -2.54
C LYS A 30 -7.83 13.73 -3.39
N GLU A 31 -9.01 13.42 -2.86
CA GLU A 31 -10.29 13.68 -3.53
C GLU A 31 -10.42 15.18 -3.88
N ASN A 32 -10.89 15.48 -5.08
CA ASN A 32 -11.00 16.84 -5.63
C ASN A 32 -9.67 17.61 -5.83
N SER A 33 -8.52 16.95 -5.74
CA SER A 33 -7.22 17.54 -6.09
C SER A 33 -6.76 17.09 -7.48
N PRO A 34 -6.14 17.96 -8.31
CA PRO A 34 -5.48 17.53 -9.52
C PRO A 34 -4.10 16.89 -9.25
N LYS A 35 -3.56 17.03 -8.04
CA LYS A 35 -2.23 16.52 -7.67
C LYS A 35 -2.27 15.03 -7.38
N GLU A 36 -1.30 14.32 -7.94
CA GLU A 36 -1.08 12.90 -7.68
C GLU A 36 0.40 12.64 -7.40
N PHE A 37 0.69 11.70 -6.50
CA PHE A 37 2.05 11.39 -6.08
C PHE A 37 2.27 9.88 -6.08
N SER A 38 3.44 9.46 -6.54
CA SER A 38 3.83 8.05 -6.58
C SER A 38 4.61 7.65 -5.33
N PHE A 39 4.31 6.48 -4.79
CA PHE A 39 4.93 5.94 -3.59
C PHE A 39 5.37 4.50 -3.82
N LEU A 40 6.60 4.17 -3.43
CA LEU A 40 7.02 2.79 -3.21
C LEU A 40 6.51 2.35 -1.84
N VAL A 41 5.74 1.26 -1.80
CA VAL A 41 5.06 0.80 -0.58
C VAL A 41 5.23 -0.69 -0.39
N LEU A 42 5.40 -1.13 0.86
CA LEU A 42 5.40 -2.53 1.25
C LEU A 42 3.97 -3.08 1.15
N VAL A 43 3.77 -4.21 0.49
CA VAL A 43 2.48 -4.92 0.50
C VAL A 43 2.44 -5.85 1.71
N ASP A 44 1.46 -5.64 2.59
CA ASP A 44 1.38 -6.37 3.86
C ASP A 44 -0.03 -6.90 4.12
N SER A 45 -0.19 -8.22 4.09
CA SER A 45 -1.45 -8.89 4.45
C SER A 45 -1.78 -8.81 5.94
N GLY A 46 -0.79 -8.53 6.80
CA GLY A 46 -0.95 -8.38 8.24
C GLY A 46 -1.60 -7.05 8.64
N ALA A 47 -1.64 -6.07 7.74
CA ALA A 47 -2.29 -4.78 7.95
C ALA A 47 -3.70 -4.76 7.35
N GLU A 48 -4.70 -4.37 8.14
CA GLU A 48 -6.06 -4.17 7.62
C GLU A 48 -6.14 -2.97 6.67
N PHE A 49 -5.65 -1.81 7.11
CA PHE A 49 -5.63 -0.57 6.35
C PHE A 49 -4.20 -0.23 5.91
N SER A 50 -4.10 0.55 4.83
CA SER A 50 -2.83 1.11 4.38
C SER A 50 -2.35 2.21 5.35
N LEU A 51 -1.03 2.33 5.51
CA LEU A 51 -0.39 3.29 6.40
C LEU A 51 0.61 4.16 5.62
N PHE A 52 0.52 5.48 5.80
CA PHE A 52 1.45 6.46 5.25
C PHE A 52 1.95 7.41 6.35
N THR A 53 3.04 8.11 6.06
CA THR A 53 3.67 9.02 7.03
C THR A 53 2.90 10.33 7.18
N LYS A 54 3.23 11.10 8.22
CA LYS A 54 2.75 12.48 8.36
C LYS A 54 3.15 13.34 7.14
N GLY A 55 4.39 13.22 6.67
CA GLY A 55 4.89 13.95 5.51
C GLY A 55 4.17 13.61 4.21
N ASP A 56 3.71 12.36 4.06
CA ASP A 56 2.89 11.97 2.90
C ASP A 56 1.50 12.63 2.93
N ALA A 57 0.90 12.79 4.12
CA ALA A 57 -0.34 13.56 4.27
C ALA A 57 -0.13 15.04 3.91
N GLU A 58 0.96 15.64 4.37
CA GLU A 58 1.32 17.03 4.05
C GLU A 58 1.52 17.20 2.53
N LEU A 59 2.23 16.26 1.89
CA LEU A 59 2.44 16.23 0.44
C LEU A 59 1.12 16.16 -0.33
N LEU A 60 0.16 15.36 0.15
CA LEU A 60 -1.19 15.24 -0.42
C LEU A 60 -2.14 16.38 0.00
N GLU A 61 -1.67 17.36 0.78
CA GLU A 61 -2.46 18.46 1.34
C GLU A 61 -3.66 17.97 2.20
N ILE A 62 -3.47 16.87 2.92
CA ILE A 62 -4.46 16.28 3.82
C ILE A 62 -4.30 16.87 5.22
N ASP A 63 -5.38 17.44 5.75
CA ASP A 63 -5.45 17.87 7.14
C ASP A 63 -5.75 16.66 8.03
N LEU A 64 -4.72 16.17 8.73
CA LEU A 64 -4.81 14.97 9.58
C LEU A 64 -5.99 15.03 10.56
N GLN A 65 -6.23 16.18 11.19
CA GLN A 65 -7.22 16.32 12.27
C GLN A 65 -8.67 16.19 11.80
N LYS A 66 -8.92 16.28 10.48
CA LYS A 66 -10.25 16.04 9.89
C LYS A 66 -10.56 14.55 9.68
N GLY A 67 -9.59 13.67 9.91
CA GLY A 67 -9.76 12.23 9.77
C GLY A 67 -10.27 11.56 11.04
N GLU A 68 -10.64 10.30 10.92
CA GLU A 68 -11.03 9.48 12.07
C GLU A 68 -9.76 9.11 12.87
N LYS A 69 -9.72 9.54 14.13
CA LYS A 69 -8.59 9.28 15.04
C LYS A 69 -8.50 7.80 15.38
N VAL A 70 -7.34 7.17 15.18
CA VAL A 70 -7.10 5.75 15.48
C VAL A 70 -5.72 5.55 16.13
N ASN A 71 -5.59 4.56 17.01
CA ASN A 71 -4.29 4.09 17.49
C ASN A 71 -3.91 2.83 16.71
N ILE A 72 -2.80 2.89 15.98
CA ILE A 72 -2.25 1.75 15.24
C ILE A 72 -1.25 1.04 16.14
N GLY A 73 -1.36 -0.29 16.23
CA GLY A 73 -0.46 -1.14 16.98
C GLY A 73 0.37 -2.04 16.06
N GLY A 74 1.65 -2.21 16.37
CA GLY A 74 2.52 -3.20 15.74
C GLY A 74 2.60 -4.51 16.53
N VAL A 75 3.32 -5.49 15.99
CA VAL A 75 3.58 -6.79 16.64
C VAL A 75 4.40 -6.64 17.93
N THR A 76 5.23 -5.59 18.04
CA THR A 76 6.01 -5.26 19.24
C THR A 76 5.17 -4.72 20.40
N GLY A 77 3.87 -4.45 20.18
CA GLY A 77 2.97 -3.86 21.17
C GLY A 77 3.01 -2.32 21.21
N ASP A 78 3.95 -1.71 20.51
CA ASP A 78 4.02 -0.25 20.36
C ASP A 78 2.76 0.26 19.67
N LYS A 79 2.23 1.36 20.21
CA LYS A 79 1.06 2.06 19.65
C LYS A 79 1.42 3.48 19.29
N PHE A 80 0.95 3.93 18.14
CA PHE A 80 1.09 5.32 17.72
C PHE A 80 -0.23 5.85 17.16
N LEU A 81 -0.36 7.17 17.24
CA LEU A 81 -1.54 7.88 16.77
C LEU A 81 -1.50 8.02 15.25
N ALA A 82 -2.64 7.74 14.60
CA ALA A 82 -2.87 7.98 13.18
C ALA A 82 -4.29 8.50 12.94
N PHE A 83 -4.56 8.93 11.71
CA PHE A 83 -5.85 9.47 11.28
C PHE A 83 -6.28 8.82 9.97
N ILE A 84 -7.46 8.22 9.94
CA ILE A 84 -7.99 7.58 8.75
C ILE A 84 -8.64 8.64 7.86
N HIS A 85 -8.19 8.67 6.61
CA HIS A 85 -8.75 9.47 5.53
C HIS A 85 -9.11 8.60 4.35
N PHE A 86 -10.01 9.09 3.50
CA PHE A 86 -10.22 8.49 2.20
C PHE A 86 -9.34 9.17 1.15
N VAL A 87 -8.69 8.35 0.32
CA VAL A 87 -7.90 8.80 -0.83
C VAL A 87 -8.21 7.92 -2.05
N LEU A 88 -7.92 8.43 -3.24
CA LEU A 88 -7.93 7.63 -4.46
C LEU A 88 -6.55 6.99 -4.61
N ILE A 89 -6.54 5.68 -4.81
CA ILE A 89 -5.35 4.93 -5.20
C ILE A 89 -5.47 4.55 -6.66
N LYS A 90 -4.34 4.62 -7.38
CA LYS A 90 -4.21 4.14 -8.74
C LYS A 90 -3.09 3.11 -8.83
N ILE A 91 -3.43 1.94 -9.39
CA ILE A 91 -2.52 0.81 -9.62
C ILE A 91 -2.77 0.32 -11.05
N GLY A 92 -1.80 0.53 -11.94
CA GLY A 92 -1.99 0.33 -13.38
C GLY A 92 -3.15 1.19 -13.90
N ASN A 93 -4.13 0.54 -14.53
CA ASN A 93 -5.32 1.19 -15.10
C ASN A 93 -6.51 1.25 -14.12
N LYS A 94 -6.38 0.72 -12.89
CA LYS A 94 -7.45 0.75 -11.89
C LYS A 94 -7.26 1.92 -10.95
N GLU A 95 -8.32 2.70 -10.77
CA GLU A 95 -8.44 3.73 -9.76
C GLU A 95 -9.64 3.43 -8.86
N PHE A 96 -9.47 3.51 -7.54
CA PHE A 96 -10.54 3.28 -6.58
C PHE A 96 -10.27 4.02 -5.26
N LYS A 97 -11.33 4.20 -4.47
CA LYS A 97 -11.26 4.88 -3.15
C LYS A 97 -10.83 3.89 -2.08
N ILE A 98 -9.91 4.29 -1.20
CA ILE A 98 -9.43 3.47 -0.08
C ILE A 98 -9.44 4.25 1.24
N LYS A 99 -9.64 3.53 2.35
CA LYS A 99 -9.32 4.04 3.69
C LYS A 99 -7.81 3.91 3.92
N THR A 100 -7.18 5.01 4.28
CA THR A 100 -5.74 5.08 4.53
C THR A 100 -5.50 5.76 5.86
N ALA A 101 -4.74 5.11 6.74
CA ALA A 101 -4.24 5.71 7.95
C ALA A 101 -3.01 6.57 7.62
N PHE A 102 -3.04 7.83 8.04
CA PHE A 102 -1.87 8.70 8.02
C PHE A 102 -1.36 8.86 9.44
N SER A 103 -0.10 8.46 9.63
CA SER A 103 0.59 8.52 10.91
C SER A 103 0.75 9.97 11.39
N SER A 104 0.75 10.18 12.71
CA SER A 104 1.15 11.45 13.31
C SER A 104 2.67 11.68 13.32
N ARG A 105 3.44 10.69 12.86
CA ARG A 105 4.91 10.65 12.87
C ARG A 105 5.47 10.25 11.49
N ASN A 106 6.77 10.45 11.28
CA ASN A 106 7.45 10.19 10.00
C ASN A 106 8.30 8.92 9.99
N ASP A 107 8.64 8.39 11.16
CA ASP A 107 9.36 7.15 11.41
C ASP A 107 8.45 5.92 11.31
N THR A 108 7.56 5.88 10.32
CA THR A 108 6.71 4.72 10.04
C THR A 108 6.88 4.26 8.61
N PRO A 109 6.88 2.93 8.35
CA PRO A 109 6.93 2.43 6.99
C PRO A 109 5.67 2.84 6.21
N ARG A 110 5.79 2.89 4.89
CA ARG A 110 4.63 2.96 4.00
C ARG A 110 4.13 1.55 3.71
N ILE A 111 2.90 1.27 4.12
CA ILE A 111 2.29 -0.05 4.02
C ILE A 111 1.02 0.04 3.18
N LEU A 112 0.86 -0.91 2.27
CA LEU A 112 -0.37 -1.17 1.54
C LEU A 112 -1.07 -2.39 2.16
N GLY A 113 -2.11 -2.12 2.93
CA GLY A 113 -2.89 -3.13 3.65
C GLY A 113 -3.89 -3.86 2.76
N ARG A 114 -4.55 -4.88 3.33
CA ARG A 114 -5.42 -5.78 2.56
C ARG A 114 -6.76 -5.16 2.11
N ASN A 115 -7.29 -4.17 2.83
CA ASN A 115 -8.60 -3.58 2.52
C ASN A 115 -8.47 -2.23 1.77
N PRO A 116 -9.06 -2.06 0.56
CA PRO A 116 -9.80 -3.04 -0.25
C PRO A 116 -8.92 -3.73 -1.32
N LEU A 117 -7.60 -3.66 -1.18
CA LEU A 117 -6.64 -4.16 -2.16
C LEU A 117 -6.92 -5.60 -2.61
N PHE A 118 -7.14 -6.51 -1.66
CA PHE A 118 -7.26 -7.95 -1.90
C PHE A 118 -8.60 -8.33 -2.55
N SER A 119 -9.59 -7.42 -2.45
CA SER A 119 -10.87 -7.51 -3.15
C SER A 119 -10.75 -7.11 -4.62
N ASN A 120 -9.70 -6.36 -4.99
CA ASN A 120 -9.47 -5.88 -6.35
C ASN A 120 -8.45 -6.72 -7.12
N PHE A 121 -7.53 -7.38 -6.42
CA PHE A 121 -6.44 -8.15 -7.01
C PHE A 121 -6.21 -9.47 -6.29
N PHE A 122 -5.80 -10.48 -7.06
CA PHE A 122 -4.96 -11.56 -6.55
C PHE A 122 -3.52 -11.06 -6.47
N ILE A 123 -2.81 -11.45 -5.42
CA ILE A 123 -1.45 -11.00 -5.13
C ILE A 123 -0.55 -12.22 -5.01
N ILE A 124 0.57 -12.20 -5.72
CA ILE A 124 1.57 -13.26 -5.71
C ILE A 124 2.92 -12.62 -5.36
N PHE A 125 3.59 -13.17 -4.35
CA PHE A 125 4.96 -12.82 -3.99
C PHE A 125 5.90 -13.88 -4.58
N ASP A 126 6.54 -13.54 -5.71
CA ASP A 126 7.58 -14.37 -6.32
C ASP A 126 8.93 -13.97 -5.70
N HIS A 127 9.25 -14.57 -4.54
CA HIS A 127 10.47 -14.24 -3.81
C HIS A 127 11.74 -14.65 -4.57
N GLN A 128 11.69 -15.76 -5.31
CA GLN A 128 12.83 -16.25 -6.10
C GLN A 128 13.23 -15.25 -7.18
N LYS A 129 12.25 -14.61 -7.83
CA LYS A 129 12.48 -13.55 -8.82
C LYS A 129 12.39 -12.13 -8.25
N GLN A 130 12.19 -12.00 -6.94
CA GLN A 130 12.00 -10.73 -6.25
C GLN A 130 10.93 -9.83 -6.91
N ASN A 131 9.76 -10.40 -7.21
CA ASN A 131 8.64 -9.68 -7.81
C ASN A 131 7.37 -9.77 -6.97
N THR A 132 6.65 -8.66 -6.88
CA THR A 132 5.26 -8.61 -6.45
C THR A 132 4.37 -8.56 -7.69
N ILE A 133 3.45 -9.51 -7.83
CA ILE A 133 2.62 -9.64 -9.02
C ILE A 133 1.16 -9.46 -8.63
N PHE A 134 0.48 -8.53 -9.29
CA PHE A 134 -0.94 -8.27 -9.11
C PHE A 134 -1.70 -8.74 -10.35
N ILE A 135 -2.73 -9.55 -10.11
CA ILE A 135 -3.64 -10.00 -11.16
C ILE A 135 -5.03 -9.47 -10.80
N PRO A 136 -5.64 -8.61 -11.64
CA PRO A 136 -6.99 -8.13 -11.40
C PRO A 136 -8.00 -9.26 -11.15
N ARG A 137 -8.89 -9.07 -10.18
CA ARG A 137 -10.07 -9.93 -10.00
C ARG A 137 -11.00 -9.82 -11.22
N GLY A 138 -11.73 -10.89 -11.54
CA GLY A 138 -12.60 -10.97 -12.73
C GLY A 138 -11.90 -11.44 -14.00
N VAL A 139 -10.60 -11.75 -13.95
CA VAL A 139 -9.87 -12.36 -15.07
C VAL A 139 -10.24 -13.84 -15.16
N LYS A 140 -11.27 -14.16 -15.96
CA LYS A 140 -11.87 -15.50 -16.09
C LYS A 140 -10.85 -16.63 -16.31
N SER A 141 -9.81 -16.41 -17.11
CA SER A 141 -8.80 -17.43 -17.37
C SER A 141 -7.96 -17.76 -16.15
N PHE A 142 -7.67 -16.77 -15.31
CA PHE A 142 -6.93 -16.97 -14.07
C PHE A 142 -7.81 -17.57 -12.98
N GLU A 143 -9.05 -17.12 -12.87
CA GLU A 143 -10.02 -17.71 -11.93
C GLU A 143 -10.32 -19.17 -12.27
N LYS A 144 -10.46 -19.50 -13.57
CA LYS A 144 -10.55 -20.89 -14.01
C LYS A 144 -9.32 -21.69 -13.63
N LEU A 145 -8.12 -21.14 -13.74
CA LEU A 145 -6.89 -21.83 -13.31
C LEU A 145 -6.86 -22.11 -11.80
N LEU A 146 -7.42 -21.22 -10.98
CA LEU A 146 -7.41 -21.36 -9.51
C LEU A 146 -8.52 -22.24 -8.94
N TYR A 147 -9.67 -22.28 -9.61
CA TYR A 147 -10.90 -22.89 -9.08
C TYR A 147 -11.47 -24.03 -9.93
N ALA A 148 -10.82 -24.39 -11.04
CA ALA A 148 -11.13 -25.62 -11.78
C ALA A 148 -10.31 -26.79 -11.24
#